data_AF-A0A418SGN5-F1
#
_entry.id   AF-A0A418SGN5-F1
#
_cell.length_a   1.000
_cell.length_b   1.000
_cell.length_c   1.000
_cell.angle_alpha   90.00
_cell.angle_beta   90.00
_cell.angle_gamma   90.00
#
_symmetry.space_group_name_H-M   'P 1'
#
loop_
_entity.id
_entity.type
_entity.pdbx_description
1 polymer ?
#
loop_
_entity_poly.entity_id
_entity_poly.type
_entity_poly.pdbx_seq_one_letter_code
_entity_poly.pdbx_strand_id
1 'polypeptide(L)'
;MPRRIAFALIEHGRATEWLTSLVLLGFAMTLALPGDTFTMSPSYQGFRNLGFDEAAISTPLSLLASMRLVALYVNGSWQRTPMLRAVGAVVGATVFTMLTITFAWNWITHSNIALSTGPATYGTLALFDFLAAYRSGADVRASRSH
;
A
#
# COMPACT_ATOMS: atom_id res chain seq x y z
N MET A 1 21.04 12.75 -15.34
CA MET A 1 20.27 12.41 -14.12
C MET A 1 18.95 11.64 -14.37
N PRO A 2 18.06 11.97 -15.34
CA PRO A 2 16.76 11.29 -15.45
C PRO A 2 16.84 9.80 -15.82
N ARG A 3 17.86 9.39 -16.58
CA ARG A 3 18.11 7.98 -16.91
C ARG A 3 18.28 7.09 -15.67
N ARG A 4 18.94 7.56 -14.60
CA ARG A 4 19.14 6.74 -13.38
C ARG A 4 17.84 6.46 -12.64
N ILE A 5 16.91 7.42 -12.62
CA ILE A 5 15.61 7.28 -11.96
C ILE A 5 14.72 6.32 -12.76
N ALA A 6 14.68 6.47 -14.09
CA ALA A 6 13.92 5.57 -14.96
C ALA A 6 14.41 4.12 -14.87
N PHE A 7 15.73 3.89 -14.86
CA PHE A 7 16.28 2.55 -14.64
C PHE A 7 15.94 2.03 -13.23
N ALA A 8 16.09 2.84 -12.17
CA ALA A 8 15.74 2.42 -10.81
C ALA A 8 14.25 2.11 -10.60
N LEU A 9 13.35 2.75 -11.36
CA LEU A 9 11.89 2.51 -11.33
C LEU A 9 11.49 1.23 -12.07
N ILE A 10 12.12 0.94 -13.22
CA ILE A 10 11.66 -0.07 -14.17
C ILE A 10 12.44 -1.39 -14.05
N GLU A 11 13.70 -1.35 -13.62
CA GLU A 11 14.57 -2.53 -13.60
C GLU A 11 14.17 -3.52 -12.47
N HIS A 12 14.16 -4.82 -12.79
CA HIS A 12 13.87 -5.95 -11.90
C HIS A 12 12.44 -6.09 -11.35
N GLY A 13 11.41 -5.68 -12.09
CA GLY A 13 10.01 -5.91 -11.68
C GLY A 13 9.59 -5.09 -10.46
N ARG A 14 10.26 -3.95 -10.23
CA ARG A 14 10.08 -3.07 -9.06
C ARG A 14 9.02 -1.99 -9.26
N ALA A 15 8.52 -1.83 -10.49
CA ALA A 15 7.50 -0.85 -10.81
C ALA A 15 6.21 -1.04 -9.98
N THR A 16 5.86 -2.29 -9.65
CA THR A 16 4.70 -2.58 -8.80
C THR A 16 4.91 -2.14 -7.35
N GLU A 17 6.11 -2.28 -6.80
CA GLU A 17 6.42 -1.82 -5.43
C GLU A 17 6.38 -0.29 -5.33
N TRP A 18 6.86 0.40 -6.37
CA TRP A 18 6.73 1.85 -6.48
C TRP A 18 5.27 2.27 -6.60
N LEU A 19 4.50 1.61 -7.48
CA LEU A 19 3.08 1.88 -7.65
C LEU A 19 2.32 1.72 -6.34
N THR A 20 2.46 0.60 -5.63
CA THR A 20 1.74 0.35 -4.38
C THR A 20 2.13 1.34 -3.29
N SER A 21 3.42 1.70 -3.20
CA SER A 21 3.89 2.72 -2.24
C SER A 21 3.34 4.12 -2.57
N LEU A 22 3.30 4.50 -3.85
CA LEU A 22 2.75 5.80 -4.29
C LEU A 22 1.23 5.87 -4.12
N VAL A 23 0.51 4.79 -4.43
CA VAL A 23 -0.94 4.73 -4.21
C VAL A 23 -1.25 4.85 -2.72
N LEU A 24 -0.48 4.17 -1.86
CA LEU A 24 -0.66 4.27 -0.42
C LEU A 24 -0.38 5.69 0.10
N LEU A 25 0.68 6.34 -0.38
CA LEU A 25 0.99 7.72 -0.02
C LEU A 25 -0.10 8.68 -0.52
N GLY A 26 -0.56 8.51 -1.76
CA GLY A 26 -1.64 9.32 -2.34
C GLY A 26 -2.94 9.19 -1.56
N PHE A 27 -3.32 7.97 -1.17
CA PHE A 27 -4.46 7.73 -0.30
C PHE A 27 -4.30 8.43 1.05
N ALA A 28 -3.15 8.25 1.71
CA ALA A 28 -2.90 8.84 3.02
C ALA A 28 -2.89 10.37 2.98
N MET A 29 -2.27 10.97 1.96
CA MET A 29 -2.28 12.43 1.78
C MET A 29 -3.68 12.96 1.45
N THR A 30 -4.48 12.22 0.68
CA THR A 30 -5.87 12.60 0.41
C THR A 30 -6.68 12.70 1.70
N LEU A 31 -6.50 11.76 2.64
CA LEU A 31 -7.13 11.81 3.95
C LEU A 31 -6.54 12.86 4.90
N ALA A 32 -5.30 13.31 4.65
CA ALA A 32 -4.67 14.36 5.46
C ALA A 32 -5.09 15.78 5.01
N LEU A 33 -5.64 15.91 3.80
CA LEU A 33 -6.15 17.19 3.30
C LEU A 33 -7.43 17.59 4.06
N PRO A 34 -7.68 18.90 4.23
CA PRO A 34 -8.87 19.36 4.92
C PRO A 34 -10.13 18.94 4.16
N GLY A 35 -10.98 18.19 4.84
CA GLY A 35 -12.28 17.73 4.33
C GLY A 35 -12.71 16.50 5.11
N ASP A 36 -13.98 16.45 5.49
CA ASP A 36 -14.51 15.32 6.27
C ASP A 36 -14.94 14.19 5.31
N THR A 37 -13.96 13.49 4.76
CA THR A 37 -14.14 12.44 3.75
C THR A 37 -14.95 11.26 4.29
N PHE A 38 -14.67 10.84 5.52
CA PHE A 38 -15.31 9.70 6.18
C PHE A 38 -16.80 9.95 6.47
N THR A 39 -17.22 11.19 6.74
CA THR A 39 -18.65 11.49 6.93
C THR A 39 -19.36 11.87 5.63
N MET A 40 -18.70 12.60 4.73
CA MET A 40 -19.33 13.14 3.53
C MET A 40 -19.46 12.12 2.41
N SER A 41 -18.57 11.13 2.33
CA SER A 41 -18.57 10.14 1.26
C SER A 41 -19.19 8.80 1.70
N PRO A 42 -20.28 8.35 1.06
CA PRO A 42 -20.90 7.06 1.36
C PRO A 42 -19.95 5.87 1.23
N SER A 43 -18.97 5.94 0.32
CA SER A 43 -17.99 4.87 0.12
C SER A 43 -16.99 4.73 1.27
N TYR A 44 -16.80 5.77 2.09
CA TYR A 44 -15.86 5.79 3.21
C TYR A 44 -16.53 5.54 4.57
N GLN A 45 -17.86 5.44 4.61
CA GLN A 45 -18.61 5.21 5.85
C GLN A 45 -18.17 3.93 6.59
N GLY A 46 -17.63 2.93 5.90
CA GLY A 46 -17.08 1.73 6.53
C GLY A 46 -15.95 2.03 7.52
N PHE A 47 -15.13 3.05 7.26
CA PHE A 47 -14.06 3.49 8.16
C PHE A 47 -14.64 4.04 9.47
N ARG A 48 -15.65 4.90 9.34
CA ARG A 48 -16.34 5.50 10.48
C ARG A 48 -17.08 4.45 11.32
N ASN A 49 -17.74 3.49 10.67
CA ASN A 49 -18.48 2.42 11.35
C ASN A 49 -17.57 1.48 12.16
N LEU A 50 -16.30 1.38 11.77
CA LEU A 50 -15.26 0.66 12.53
C LEU A 50 -14.60 1.54 13.60
N GLY A 51 -15.03 2.79 13.76
CA GLY A 51 -14.49 3.73 14.75
C GLY A 51 -13.16 4.38 14.35
N PHE A 52 -12.78 4.33 13.07
CA PHE A 52 -11.58 5.00 12.60
C PHE A 52 -11.79 6.50 12.43
N ASP A 53 -10.77 7.25 12.83
CA ASP A 53 -10.62 8.67 12.55
C ASP A 53 -9.67 8.89 11.37
N GLU A 54 -9.87 9.97 10.61
CA GLU A 54 -9.07 10.28 9.42
C GLU A 54 -7.62 10.54 9.76
N ALA A 55 -7.34 11.27 10.84
CA ALA A 55 -5.99 11.54 11.31
C ALA A 55 -5.30 10.25 11.78
N ALA A 56 -6.06 9.35 12.42
CA ALA A 56 -5.58 8.06 12.90
C ALA A 56 -5.20 7.09 11.76
N ILE A 57 -5.79 7.24 10.57
CA ILE A 57 -5.43 6.44 9.38
C ILE A 57 -4.37 7.17 8.53
N SER A 58 -4.57 8.45 8.23
CA SER A 58 -3.68 9.22 7.34
C SER A 58 -2.25 9.31 7.86
N THR A 59 -2.05 9.56 9.16
CA THR A 59 -0.73 9.74 9.76
C THR A 59 0.14 8.49 9.68
N PRO A 60 -0.27 7.31 10.19
CA PRO A 60 0.55 6.11 10.11
C PRO A 60 0.74 5.63 8.67
N LEU A 61 -0.28 5.76 7.81
CA LEU A 61 -0.15 5.38 6.40
C LEU A 61 0.82 6.29 5.63
N SER A 62 0.82 7.59 5.91
CA SER A 62 1.77 8.54 5.31
C SER A 62 3.20 8.22 5.71
N LEU A 63 3.43 7.93 7.01
CA LEU A 63 4.73 7.54 7.52
C LEU A 63 5.20 6.23 6.87
N LEU A 64 4.34 5.20 6.87
CA LEU A 64 4.64 3.90 6.27
C LEU A 64 4.97 4.03 4.78
N ALA A 65 4.13 4.72 4.00
CA ALA A 65 4.34 4.89 2.57
C ALA A 65 5.64 5.65 2.27
N SER A 66 5.93 6.70 3.05
CA SER A 66 7.17 7.45 2.93
C SER A 66 8.40 6.58 3.24
N MET A 67 8.35 5.80 4.33
CA MET A 67 9.42 4.85 4.66
C MET A 67 9.63 3.80 3.55
N ARG A 68 8.55 3.28 2.95
CA ARG A 68 8.63 2.35 1.82
C ARG A 68 9.30 2.98 0.60
N LEU A 69 8.94 4.21 0.24
CA LEU A 69 9.55 4.93 -0.88
C LEU A 69 11.03 5.21 -0.64
N VAL A 70 11.41 5.63 0.56
CA VAL A 70 12.81 5.83 0.94
C VAL A 70 13.57 4.51 0.85
N ALA A 71 13.02 3.41 1.38
CA ALA A 71 13.63 2.10 1.31
C ALA A 71 13.82 1.63 -0.14
N LEU A 72 12.85 1.88 -1.03
CA LEU A 72 12.96 1.55 -2.46
C LEU A 72 14.04 2.39 -3.16
N TYR A 73 14.11 3.68 -2.86
CA TYR A 73 15.11 4.58 -3.40
C TYR A 73 16.53 4.19 -2.98
N VAL A 74 16.75 3.94 -1.68
CA VAL A 74 18.04 3.50 -1.13
C VAL A 74 18.42 2.14 -1.72
N ASN A 75 17.50 1.17 -1.78
CA ASN A 75 17.76 -0.14 -2.39
C ASN A 75 18.04 -0.09 -3.90
N GLY A 76 17.59 0.95 -4.61
CA GLY A 76 17.86 1.14 -6.03
C GLY A 76 19.15 1.88 -6.33
N SER A 77 19.68 2.64 -5.37
CA SER A 77 20.87 3.49 -5.54
C SER A 77 22.10 2.97 -4.79
N TRP A 78 21.93 2.09 -3.79
CA TRP A 78 22.98 1.57 -2.93
C TRP A 78 22.90 0.02 -2.81
N GLN A 79 23.36 -0.52 -1.68
CA GLN A 79 23.41 -1.94 -1.35
C GLN A 79 22.00 -2.57 -1.30
N ARG A 80 21.86 -3.73 -1.95
CA ARG A 80 20.61 -4.48 -2.02
C ARG A 80 20.28 -5.12 -0.67
N THR A 81 19.18 -4.69 -0.05
CA THR A 81 18.63 -5.23 1.21
C THR A 81 17.28 -5.91 0.96
N PRO A 82 17.27 -7.20 0.55
CA PRO A 82 16.03 -7.90 0.19
C PRO A 82 15.06 -8.08 1.36
N MET A 83 15.58 -8.15 2.60
CA MET A 83 14.74 -8.25 3.82
C MET A 83 13.85 -7.03 4.06
N LEU A 84 14.37 -5.80 3.90
CA LEU A 84 13.57 -4.58 4.08
C LEU A 84 12.44 -4.49 3.05
N ARG A 85 12.68 -5.00 1.83
CA ARG A 85 11.65 -5.09 0.79
C ARG A 85 10.58 -6.13 1.12
N ALA A 86 10.98 -7.29 1.61
CA ALA A 86 10.04 -8.33 2.03
C ALA A 86 9.11 -7.83 3.14
N VAL A 87 9.67 -7.17 4.17
CA VAL A 87 8.87 -6.58 5.25
C VAL A 87 7.93 -5.49 4.73
N GLY A 88 8.43 -4.57 3.90
CA GLY A 88 7.60 -3.51 3.31
C GLY A 88 6.44 -4.05 2.45
N ALA A 89 6.68 -5.14 1.73
CA ALA A 89 5.67 -5.81 0.92
C ALA A 89 4.63 -6.55 1.76
N VAL A 90 5.03 -7.25 2.84
CA VAL A 90 4.09 -7.90 3.78
C VAL A 90 3.21 -6.84 4.47
N VAL A 91 3.82 -5.79 5.03
CA VAL A 91 3.06 -4.72 5.69
C VAL A 91 2.13 -4.04 4.70
N GLY A 92 2.58 -3.81 3.47
CA GLY A 92 1.77 -3.31 2.38
C GLY A 92 0.55 -4.18 2.07
N ALA A 93 0.75 -5.48 1.93
CA ALA A 93 -0.32 -6.44 1.69
C ALA A 93 -1.36 -6.42 2.84
N THR A 94 -0.90 -6.36 4.08
CA THR A 94 -1.77 -6.24 5.26
C THR A 94 -2.59 -4.96 5.22
N VAL A 95 -1.97 -3.81 4.94
CA VAL A 95 -2.66 -2.52 4.87
C VAL A 95 -3.68 -2.49 3.74
N PHE A 96 -3.31 -2.93 2.54
CA PHE A 96 -4.27 -2.96 1.42
C PHE A 96 -5.40 -3.96 1.64
N THR A 97 -5.15 -5.08 2.34
CA THR A 97 -6.20 -6.00 2.77
C THR A 97 -7.15 -5.32 3.77
N MET A 98 -6.60 -4.60 4.74
CA MET A 98 -7.40 -3.80 5.68
C MET A 98 -8.29 -2.80 4.92
N LEU A 99 -7.72 -2.01 4.01
CA LEU A 99 -8.49 -1.05 3.19
C LEU A 99 -9.58 -1.76 2.38
N THR A 100 -9.28 -2.90 1.77
CA THR A 100 -10.25 -3.72 1.02
C THR A 100 -11.45 -4.08 1.87
N ILE A 101 -11.20 -4.59 3.07
CA ILE A 101 -12.25 -5.00 4.02
C ILE A 101 -13.04 -3.76 4.47
N THR A 102 -12.37 -2.66 4.81
CA THR A 102 -13.04 -1.46 5.31
C THR A 102 -13.93 -0.81 4.25
N PHE A 103 -13.49 -0.75 2.99
CA PHE A 103 -14.34 -0.28 1.88
C PHE A 103 -15.49 -1.23 1.55
N ALA A 104 -15.33 -2.53 1.83
CA ALA A 104 -16.40 -3.53 1.64
C ALA A 104 -17.35 -3.62 2.84
N TRP A 105 -16.95 -3.09 4.01
CA TRP A 105 -17.61 -3.32 5.29
C TRP A 105 -19.11 -3.07 5.25
N ASN A 106 -19.51 -1.93 4.70
CA ASN A 106 -20.91 -1.55 4.64
C ASN A 106 -21.73 -2.44 3.71
N TRP A 107 -21.16 -2.87 2.59
CA TRP A 107 -21.80 -3.84 1.70
C TRP A 107 -21.92 -5.23 2.35
N ILE A 108 -20.94 -5.64 3.15
CA ILE A 108 -20.97 -6.93 3.87
C ILE A 108 -22.01 -6.91 5.00
N THR A 109 -22.17 -5.77 5.68
CA THR A 109 -22.99 -5.66 6.91
C THR A 109 -24.42 -5.19 6.67
N HIS A 110 -24.73 -4.62 5.51
CA HIS A 110 -26.05 -4.06 5.20
C HIS A 110 -26.55 -4.51 3.82
N SER A 111 -27.84 -4.85 3.71
CA SER A 111 -28.44 -5.44 2.51
C SER A 111 -28.79 -4.45 1.39
N ASN A 112 -28.68 -3.13 1.60
CA ASN A 112 -29.12 -2.09 0.66
C ASN A 112 -28.02 -1.06 0.33
N ILE A 113 -26.75 -1.48 0.31
CA ILE A 113 -25.62 -0.59 0.02
C ILE A 113 -24.93 -1.05 -1.27
N ALA A 114 -24.69 -0.13 -2.19
CA ALA A 114 -23.94 -0.43 -3.41
C ALA A 114 -22.44 -0.57 -3.11
N LEU A 115 -21.79 -1.54 -3.76
CA LEU A 115 -20.35 -1.73 -3.66
C LEU A 115 -19.61 -0.68 -4.48
N SER A 116 -18.64 0.01 -3.86
CA SER A 116 -17.74 0.91 -4.58
C SER A 116 -16.65 0.11 -5.32
N THR A 117 -15.86 0.76 -6.17
CA THR A 117 -14.68 0.12 -6.79
C THR A 117 -13.54 -0.11 -5.80
N GLY A 118 -13.56 0.56 -4.64
CA GLY A 118 -12.51 0.53 -3.62
C GLY A 118 -12.04 -0.88 -3.23
N PRO A 119 -12.93 -1.82 -2.85
CA PRO A 119 -12.53 -3.16 -2.45
C PRO A 119 -11.77 -3.92 -3.54
N ALA A 120 -12.21 -3.83 -4.79
CA ALA A 120 -11.53 -4.48 -5.91
C ALA A 120 -10.15 -3.86 -6.19
N THR A 121 -10.07 -2.53 -6.12
CA THR A 121 -8.81 -1.79 -6.33
C THR A 121 -7.78 -2.12 -5.25
N TYR A 122 -8.13 -1.96 -3.97
CA TYR A 122 -7.21 -2.23 -2.88
C TYR A 122 -6.93 -3.73 -2.73
N GLY A 123 -7.88 -4.61 -3.06
CA GLY A 123 -7.68 -6.06 -3.04
C GLY A 123 -6.64 -6.49 -4.07
N THR A 124 -6.68 -5.89 -5.25
CA THR A 124 -5.68 -6.11 -6.30
C THR A 124 -4.30 -5.63 -5.85
N LEU A 125 -4.20 -4.45 -5.24
CA LEU A 125 -2.93 -3.93 -4.71
C LEU A 125 -2.37 -4.82 -3.59
N ALA A 126 -3.23 -5.37 -2.73
CA ALA A 126 -2.84 -6.34 -1.70
C ALA A 126 -2.22 -7.60 -2.32
N LEU A 127 -2.81 -8.12 -3.40
CA LEU A 127 -2.27 -9.28 -4.13
C LEU A 127 -0.89 -8.99 -4.75
N PHE A 128 -0.68 -7.79 -5.29
CA PHE A 128 0.62 -7.40 -5.83
C PHE A 128 1.69 -7.22 -4.74
N ASP A 129 1.33 -6.64 -3.59
CA ASP A 129 2.25 -6.56 -2.45
C ASP A 129 2.54 -7.96 -1.87
N PHE A 130 1.57 -8.87 -1.85
CA PHE A 130 1.79 -10.26 -1.47
C PHE A 130 2.71 -11.01 -2.44
N LEU A 131 2.53 -10.81 -3.75
CA LEU A 131 3.40 -11.35 -4.78
C LEU A 131 4.84 -10.82 -4.63
N ALA A 132 5.01 -9.53 -4.32
CA ALA A 132 6.30 -8.92 -4.07
C ALA A 132 6.97 -9.50 -2.80
N ALA A 133 6.19 -9.75 -1.74
CA ALA A 133 6.67 -10.42 -0.54
C ALA A 133 7.16 -11.85 -0.84
N TYR A 134 6.40 -12.61 -1.64
CA TYR A 134 6.80 -13.96 -2.06
C TYR A 134 8.10 -13.95 -2.88
N ARG A 135 8.22 -13.05 -3.87
CA ARG A 135 9.42 -12.93 -4.71
C ARG A 135 10.66 -12.52 -3.92
N SER A 136 10.52 -11.53 -3.05
CA SER A 136 11.63 -11.08 -2.20
C SER A 136 12.06 -12.16 -1.20
N GLY A 137 11.14 -12.97 -0.68
CA GLY A 137 11.47 -14.15 0.14
C GLY A 137 12.26 -15.22 -0.63
N ALA A 138 11.91 -15.46 -1.90
CA ALA A 138 12.68 -16.35 -2.77
C ALA A 138 14.11 -15.83 -3.02
N ASP A 139 14.27 -14.51 -3.23
CA ASP A 139 15.58 -13.88 -3.43
C ASP A 139 16.47 -13.98 -2.17
N VAL A 140 15.88 -13.80 -0.97
CA VAL A 140 16.60 -14.00 0.30
C VAL A 140 17.14 -15.43 0.40
N ARG A 141 16.34 -16.42 0.03
CA ARG A 141 16.74 -17.83 0.08
C ARG A 141 17.88 -18.15 -0.88
N ALA A 142 17.87 -17.59 -2.09
CA ALA A 142 18.96 -17.74 -3.06
C ALA A 142 20.28 -17.09 -2.59
N SER A 143 20.21 -15.98 -1.85
CA SER A 143 21.40 -15.31 -1.31
C SER A 143 22.07 -16.04 -0.13
N ARG A 144 21.38 -17.00 0.51
CA ARG A 144 21.89 -17.79 1.65
C ARG A 144 22.54 -19.12 1.23
N SER A 145 22.45 -19.52 -0.04
CA SER A 145 23.02 -20.76 -0.57
C SER A 145 24.41 -20.59 -1.20
N HIS A 146 25.01 -19.40 -1.08
CA HIS A 146 26.40 -19.09 -1.42
C HIS A 146 27.14 -18.65 -0.17
#